data_AF-A0A2T6BH26-F1
#
_entry.id   AF-A0A2T6BH26-F1
#
_cell.length_a   1.000
_cell.length_b   1.000
_cell.length_c   1.000
_cell.angle_alpha   90.00
_cell.angle_beta   90.00
_cell.angle_gamma   90.00
#
_symmetry.space_group_name_H-M   'P 1'
#
loop_
_entity.id
_entity.type
_entity.pdbx_description
1 polymer ?
#
loop_
_entity_poly.entity_id
_entity_poly.type
_entity_poly.pdbx_seq_one_letter_code
_entity_poly.pdbx_strand_id
1 'polypeptide(L)'
;MLCMFPAVNQRSIFHRLIGFLQVSANESFLRKKKVEESFPSYKDADVKAVLLRKESEAKQEYDEHNQRFRELKAFRDRFKELEEEWKAWKDKHPSPEQDFFRDLDTHWRYQAFLLATHYWEARWLEELQSIDGSSLEHEEAIWRRYAKLTPCFVATMLSGPNFFRRLRKPEKYLYGFVDLLIIDEAGQVTPEQAGPMFALADRALVVGDTEQLQPIPRVNRPVDEVNLKTFGLLSEEEDFDRFSQSGWAASNGSVMKVAQRISQFGNPDYLGGMLLTEHYRCVEDIIQYCNDLCYQGRLVPRRKNPVPGEEIYGDLPRLGYLHVEGRAESTGGSWENHNEAATIAWWIHRMKDEWTQGNRRLEDVIAVVSPFRKQADLIRRYLQAISKT
;
A
#
# COMPACT_ATOMS: atom_id res chain seq x y z
N MET A 1 4.71 57.71 -6.25
CA MET A 1 3.28 57.65 -5.87
C MET A 1 3.19 56.57 -4.79
N LEU A 2 3.51 56.90 -3.53
CA LEU A 2 2.58 57.35 -2.48
C LEU A 2 1.43 56.32 -2.36
N CYS A 3 1.24 55.52 -1.31
CA CYS A 3 1.34 55.77 0.13
C CYS A 3 1.44 54.41 0.87
N MET A 4 2.39 54.24 1.79
CA MET A 4 2.27 54.37 3.25
C MET A 4 2.03 53.03 3.98
N PHE A 5 3.02 52.68 4.81
CA PHE A 5 2.83 51.93 6.05
C PHE A 5 1.62 52.44 6.84
N PRO A 6 0.94 51.55 7.57
CA PRO A 6 0.58 51.83 8.94
C PRO A 6 1.40 50.95 9.88
N ALA A 7 2.02 51.63 10.84
CA ALA A 7 2.60 51.05 12.02
C ALA A 7 1.53 50.34 12.89
N VAL A 8 1.96 49.25 13.53
CA VAL A 8 1.68 48.90 14.94
C VAL A 8 0.25 49.14 15.43
N ASN A 9 -0.59 48.11 15.35
CA ASN A 9 -1.44 47.66 16.47
C ASN A 9 -2.29 46.43 16.10
N GLN A 10 -1.73 45.22 16.19
CA GLN A 10 -2.54 43.99 16.32
C GLN A 10 -1.89 42.96 17.26
N ARG A 11 -1.44 43.40 18.44
CA ARG A 11 -1.50 42.55 19.64
C ARG A 11 -2.95 42.48 20.10
N SER A 12 -3.86 41.71 19.46
CA SER A 12 -5.27 41.80 19.90
C SER A 12 -6.24 40.64 19.70
N ILE A 13 -5.93 39.54 19.01
CA ILE A 13 -6.90 38.43 18.95
C ILE A 13 -6.28 37.13 19.43
N PHE A 14 -5.17 36.68 18.84
CA PHE A 14 -4.50 35.45 19.28
C PHE A 14 -4.02 35.48 20.73
N HIS A 15 -3.49 36.60 21.22
CA HIS A 15 -3.03 36.70 22.61
C HIS A 15 -4.19 36.74 23.62
N ARG A 16 -5.35 37.29 23.20
CA ARG A 16 -6.59 37.24 23.99
C ARG A 16 -7.25 35.87 23.92
N LEU A 17 -7.18 35.18 22.78
CA LEU A 17 -7.70 33.83 22.59
C LEU A 17 -6.87 32.82 23.38
N ILE A 18 -5.55 32.91 23.33
CA ILE A 18 -4.63 32.08 24.15
C ILE A 18 -4.83 32.42 25.63
N GLY A 19 -4.93 33.71 25.99
CA GLY A 19 -5.24 34.11 27.36
C GLY A 19 -6.59 33.57 27.85
N PHE A 20 -7.63 33.60 27.02
CA PHE A 20 -8.96 33.09 27.34
C PHE A 20 -8.99 31.55 27.38
N LEU A 21 -8.27 30.87 26.48
CA LEU A 21 -8.09 29.43 26.50
C LEU A 21 -7.30 28.98 27.73
N GLN A 22 -6.31 29.76 28.15
CA GLN A 22 -5.50 29.47 29.34
C GLN A 22 -6.30 29.74 30.63
N VAL A 23 -7.11 30.81 30.68
CA VAL A 23 -8.05 31.08 31.78
C VAL A 23 -9.15 30.01 31.83
N SER A 24 -9.73 29.63 30.69
CA SER A 24 -10.75 28.58 30.59
C SER A 24 -10.19 27.20 30.94
N ALA A 25 -8.96 26.89 30.53
CA ALA A 25 -8.26 25.66 30.92
C ALA A 25 -7.93 25.66 32.41
N ASN A 26 -7.51 26.79 32.98
CA ASN A 26 -7.28 26.94 34.41
C ASN A 26 -8.59 26.84 35.22
N GLU A 27 -9.68 27.47 34.78
CA GLU A 27 -11.00 27.36 35.42
C GLU A 27 -11.58 25.94 35.28
N SER A 28 -11.38 25.29 34.14
CA SER A 28 -11.77 23.89 33.91
C SER A 28 -10.96 22.94 34.79
N PHE A 29 -9.65 23.18 34.93
CA PHE A 29 -8.76 22.46 35.84
C PHE A 29 -9.19 22.62 37.29
N LEU A 30 -9.48 23.85 37.74
CA LEU A 30 -9.98 24.16 39.08
C LEU A 30 -11.38 23.58 39.33
N ARG A 31 -12.27 23.55 38.32
CA ARG A 31 -13.59 22.88 38.40
C ARG A 31 -13.48 21.36 38.43
N LYS A 32 -12.52 20.77 37.70
CA LYS A 32 -12.23 19.32 37.72
C LYS A 32 -11.61 18.88 39.05
N LYS A 33 -10.76 19.71 39.66
CA LYS A 33 -10.23 19.51 41.02
C LYS A 33 -11.10 20.19 42.09
N LYS A 34 -12.43 20.04 42.03
CA LYS A 34 -13.28 20.35 43.20
C LYS A 34 -12.81 19.48 44.37
N VAL A 35 -12.23 20.12 45.38
CA VAL A 35 -11.71 19.49 46.59
C VAL A 35 -12.90 19.16 47.50
N GLU A 36 -13.62 18.08 47.22
CA GLU A 36 -14.37 17.37 48.26
C GLU A 36 -13.37 16.51 49.02
N GLU A 37 -12.68 17.09 50.01
CA GLU A 37 -11.75 16.33 50.84
C GLU A 37 -12.40 15.96 52.18
N SER A 38 -12.46 14.66 52.44
CA SER A 38 -12.79 14.12 53.75
C SER A 38 -11.49 13.86 54.49
N PHE A 39 -11.35 14.51 55.65
CA PHE A 39 -10.26 14.20 56.56
C PHE A 39 -10.65 12.98 57.40
N PRO A 40 -9.77 11.97 57.54
CA PRO A 40 -10.05 10.81 58.39
C PRO A 40 -10.21 11.18 59.88
N SER A 41 -9.65 12.32 60.30
CA SER A 41 -9.80 12.92 61.62
C SER A 41 -9.47 14.42 61.57
N TYR A 42 -10.09 15.23 62.44
CA TYR A 42 -9.81 16.67 62.57
C TYR A 42 -8.68 16.97 63.57
N LYS A 43 -7.87 15.97 63.93
CA LYS A 43 -6.65 16.20 64.69
C LYS A 43 -5.62 16.86 63.78
N ASP A 44 -4.92 17.85 64.34
CA ASP A 44 -3.96 18.69 63.63
C ASP A 44 -2.89 17.88 62.87
N ALA A 45 -2.47 16.74 63.42
CA ALA A 45 -1.48 15.85 62.80
C ALA A 45 -1.99 15.16 61.53
N ASP A 46 -3.25 14.71 61.51
CA ASP A 46 -3.84 13.99 60.38
C ASP A 46 -4.13 14.95 59.21
N VAL A 47 -4.64 16.14 59.53
CA VAL A 47 -4.84 17.23 58.57
C VAL A 47 -3.50 17.65 57.94
N LYS A 48 -2.46 17.83 58.75
CA LYS A 48 -1.12 18.20 58.27
C LYS A 48 -0.50 17.14 57.37
N ALA A 49 -0.70 15.86 57.66
CA ALA A 49 -0.21 14.76 56.82
C ALA A 49 -0.89 14.74 55.43
N VAL A 50 -2.21 14.94 55.38
CA VAL A 50 -2.95 15.04 54.10
C VAL A 50 -2.48 16.24 53.29
N LEU A 51 -2.34 17.41 53.92
CA LEU A 51 -1.88 18.63 53.24
C LEU A 51 -0.45 18.48 52.68
N LEU A 52 0.49 17.90 53.44
CA LEU A 52 1.85 17.65 52.97
C LEU A 52 1.89 16.69 51.78
N ARG A 53 1.05 15.64 51.80
CA ARG A 53 0.93 14.71 50.67
C ARG A 53 0.44 15.43 49.42
N LYS A 54 -0.59 16.26 49.56
CA LYS A 54 -1.17 17.05 48.45
C LYS A 54 -0.19 18.08 47.91
N GLU A 55 0.57 18.73 48.78
CA GLU A 55 1.65 19.63 48.38
C GLU A 55 2.72 18.87 47.57
N SER A 56 3.11 17.67 48.00
CA SER A 56 4.04 16.82 47.26
C SER A 56 3.49 16.38 45.89
N GLU A 57 2.24 15.93 45.83
CA GLU A 57 1.57 15.52 44.58
C GLU A 57 1.45 16.71 43.60
N ALA A 58 1.03 17.88 44.10
CA ALA A 58 0.94 19.10 43.29
C ALA A 58 2.30 19.59 42.80
N LYS A 59 3.35 19.44 43.62
CA LYS A 59 4.72 19.78 43.22
C LYS A 59 5.25 18.83 42.15
N GLN A 60 4.98 17.54 42.26
CA GLN A 60 5.33 16.56 41.23
C GLN A 60 4.60 16.86 39.91
N GLU A 61 3.28 17.09 39.94
CA GLU A 61 2.50 17.50 38.75
C GLU A 61 3.07 18.78 38.12
N TYR A 62 3.43 19.77 38.95
CA TYR A 62 4.04 21.03 38.50
C TYR A 62 5.40 20.81 37.82
N ASP A 63 6.27 19.98 38.41
CA ASP A 63 7.59 19.66 37.87
C ASP A 63 7.49 18.90 36.54
N GLU A 64 6.59 17.92 36.44
CA GLU A 64 6.27 17.18 35.21
C GLU A 64 5.75 18.13 34.11
N HIS A 65 4.80 19.01 34.45
CA HIS A 65 4.28 20.02 33.51
C HIS A 65 5.35 21.01 33.05
N ASN A 66 6.26 21.43 33.94
CA ASN A 66 7.35 22.33 33.60
C ASN A 66 8.43 21.65 32.76
N GLN A 67 8.73 20.38 33.01
CA GLN A 67 9.60 19.60 32.14
C GLN A 67 8.99 19.51 30.75
N ARG A 68 7.70 19.15 30.66
CA ARG A 68 6.99 19.06 29.37
C ARG A 68 6.95 20.40 28.64
N PHE A 69 6.74 21.50 29.35
CA PHE A 69 6.78 22.85 28.78
C PHE A 69 8.17 23.18 28.21
N ARG A 70 9.24 22.83 28.93
CA ARG A 70 10.62 23.02 28.45
C ARG A 70 10.90 22.22 27.18
N GLU A 71 10.49 20.95 27.14
CA GLU A 71 10.59 20.11 25.94
C GLU A 71 9.84 20.72 24.74
N LEU A 72 8.60 21.15 24.94
CA LEU A 72 7.79 21.77 23.89
C LEU A 72 8.38 23.10 23.41
N LYS A 73 8.95 23.89 24.32
CA LYS A 73 9.61 25.14 23.96
C LYS A 73 10.87 24.88 23.13
N ALA A 74 11.72 23.94 23.55
CA ALA A 74 12.90 23.54 22.80
C ALA A 74 12.54 22.98 21.42
N PHE A 75 11.50 22.14 21.34
CA PHE A 75 10.99 21.63 20.07
C PHE A 75 10.50 22.75 19.15
N ARG A 76 9.71 23.70 19.65
CA ARG A 76 9.25 24.86 18.88
C ARG A 76 10.41 25.69 18.35
N ASP A 77 11.41 25.97 19.18
CA ASP A 77 12.54 26.79 18.79
C ASP A 77 13.38 26.07 17.72
N ARG A 78 13.61 24.76 17.88
CA ARG A 78 14.24 23.92 16.85
C ARG A 78 13.44 23.85 15.56
N PHE A 79 12.12 23.74 15.65
CA PHE A 79 11.24 23.71 14.48
C PHE A 79 11.35 25.00 13.66
N LYS A 80 11.43 26.16 14.31
CA LYS A 80 11.64 27.45 13.64
C LYS A 80 12.98 27.52 12.93
N GLU A 81 14.05 27.04 13.56
CA GLU A 81 15.37 26.96 12.92
C GLU A 81 15.31 26.10 11.65
N LEU A 82 14.69 24.92 11.75
CA LEU A 82 14.54 24.00 10.61
C LEU A 82 13.66 24.59 9.50
N GLU A 83 12.65 25.38 9.84
CA GLU A 83 11.78 26.04 8.86
C GLU A 83 12.54 27.12 8.06
N GLU A 84 13.42 27.88 8.73
CA GLU A 84 14.30 28.85 8.05
C GLU A 84 15.38 28.15 7.22
N GLU A 85 15.99 27.07 7.72
CA GLU A 85 16.92 26.22 6.96
C GLU A 85 16.24 25.63 5.71
N TRP A 86 15.02 25.11 5.87
CA TRP A 86 14.22 24.56 4.77
C TRP A 86 13.91 25.63 3.72
N LYS A 87 13.53 26.83 4.15
CA LYS A 87 13.26 27.95 3.24
C LYS A 87 14.51 28.34 2.45
N ALA A 88 15.64 28.51 3.15
CA ALA A 88 16.92 28.82 2.52
C ALA A 88 17.41 27.71 1.56
N TRP A 89 17.06 26.45 1.84
CA TRP A 89 17.34 25.33 0.96
C TRP A 89 16.43 25.36 -0.28
N LYS A 90 15.12 25.57 -0.12
CA LYS A 90 14.16 25.65 -1.24
C LYS A 90 14.53 26.74 -2.24
N ASP A 91 14.95 27.91 -1.76
CA ASP A 91 15.31 29.04 -2.62
C ASP A 91 16.52 28.75 -3.53
N LYS A 92 17.31 27.71 -3.23
CA LYS A 92 18.47 27.28 -4.03
C LYS A 92 18.17 26.17 -5.03
N HIS A 93 16.99 25.57 -4.98
CA HIS A 93 16.65 24.39 -5.79
C HIS A 93 15.62 24.75 -6.87
N PRO A 94 15.86 24.43 -8.15
CA PRO A 94 14.92 24.72 -9.23
C PRO A 94 13.59 23.97 -9.09
N SER A 95 13.62 22.76 -8.52
CA SER A 95 12.44 21.93 -8.27
C SER A 95 12.51 21.36 -6.84
N PRO A 96 12.28 22.19 -5.80
CA PRO A 96 12.62 21.84 -4.43
C PRO A 96 12.01 20.55 -3.93
N GLU A 97 10.75 20.25 -4.29
CA GLU A 97 10.09 19.02 -3.85
C GLU A 97 10.71 17.78 -4.49
N GLN A 98 10.93 17.80 -5.81
CA GLN A 98 11.54 16.68 -6.53
C GLN A 98 12.99 16.48 -6.10
N ASP A 99 13.76 17.57 -6.00
CA ASP A 99 15.14 17.54 -5.54
C ASP A 99 15.24 17.00 -4.10
N PHE A 100 14.31 17.40 -3.22
CA PHE A 100 14.29 16.92 -1.85
C PHE A 100 14.03 15.43 -1.77
N PHE A 101 12.98 14.94 -2.44
CA PHE A 101 12.67 13.51 -2.44
C PHE A 101 13.76 12.69 -3.10
N ARG A 102 14.36 13.16 -4.19
CA ARG A 102 15.52 12.52 -4.81
C ARG A 102 16.67 12.40 -3.82
N ASP A 103 17.07 13.50 -3.20
CA ASP A 103 18.20 13.51 -2.28
C ASP A 103 17.92 12.64 -1.05
N LEU A 104 16.68 12.65 -0.56
CA LEU A 104 16.22 11.82 0.52
C LEU A 104 16.25 10.33 0.14
N ASP A 105 15.81 9.96 -1.06
CA ASP A 105 15.87 8.58 -1.59
C ASP A 105 17.30 8.08 -1.79
N THR A 106 18.20 8.92 -2.30
CA THR A 106 19.55 8.50 -2.67
C THR A 106 20.55 8.55 -1.51
N HIS A 107 20.27 9.29 -0.43
CA HIS A 107 21.21 9.46 0.68
C HIS A 107 20.65 9.02 2.04
N TRP A 108 19.44 9.44 2.39
CA TRP A 108 18.98 9.42 3.79
C TRP A 108 18.02 8.28 4.12
N ARG A 109 17.09 7.94 3.20
CA ARG A 109 16.09 6.89 3.42
C ARG A 109 16.72 5.53 3.67
N TYR A 110 17.78 5.20 2.95
CA TYR A 110 18.50 3.94 3.17
C TYR A 110 19.13 3.88 4.57
N GLN A 111 19.81 4.95 5.00
CA GLN A 111 20.40 5.01 6.34
C GLN A 111 19.33 4.98 7.43
N ALA A 112 18.25 5.75 7.25
CA ALA A 112 17.11 5.77 8.17
C ALA A 112 16.46 4.38 8.29
N PHE A 113 16.33 3.66 7.17
CA PHE A 113 15.84 2.29 7.16
C PHE A 113 16.73 1.35 7.98
N LEU A 114 18.05 1.36 7.74
CA LEU A 114 19.00 0.53 8.51
C LEU A 114 18.96 0.84 10.01
N LEU A 115 18.97 2.13 10.38
CA LEU A 115 18.90 2.55 11.78
C LEU A 115 17.58 2.14 12.43
N ALA A 116 16.46 2.27 11.71
CA ALA A 116 15.15 1.84 12.20
C ALA A 116 15.11 0.32 12.42
N THR A 117 15.68 -0.46 11.50
CA THR A 117 15.80 -1.92 11.65
C THR A 117 16.54 -2.27 12.94
N HIS A 118 17.74 -1.73 13.14
CA HIS A 118 18.54 -2.03 14.35
C HIS A 118 17.90 -1.52 15.64
N TYR A 119 17.22 -0.37 15.59
CA TYR A 119 16.44 0.12 16.71
C TYR A 119 15.37 -0.91 17.11
N TRP A 120 14.59 -1.43 16.16
CA TRP A 120 13.54 -2.40 16.47
C TRP A 120 14.08 -3.76 16.92
N GLU A 121 15.21 -4.21 16.38
CA GLU A 121 15.95 -5.39 16.86
C GLU A 121 16.36 -5.23 18.33
N ALA A 122 16.91 -4.08 18.71
CA ALA A 122 17.27 -3.78 20.10
C ALA A 122 16.03 -3.78 21.02
N ARG A 123 14.94 -3.12 20.58
CA ARG A 123 13.66 -3.12 21.32
C ARG A 123 13.08 -4.52 21.48
N TRP A 124 13.27 -5.39 20.50
CA TRP A 124 12.87 -6.79 20.57
C TRP A 124 13.67 -7.57 21.62
N LEU A 125 14.99 -7.38 21.67
CA LEU A 125 15.87 -7.99 22.67
C LEU A 125 15.52 -7.53 24.10
N GLU A 126 15.29 -6.23 24.30
CA GLU A 126 14.86 -5.68 25.59
C GLU A 126 13.55 -6.32 26.06
N GLU A 127 12.57 -6.44 25.16
CA GLU A 127 11.30 -7.07 25.49
C GLU A 127 11.48 -8.54 25.86
N LEU A 128 12.29 -9.30 25.14
CA LEU A 128 12.56 -10.71 25.49
C LEU A 128 13.17 -10.88 26.88
N GLN A 129 14.04 -9.97 27.31
CA GLN A 129 14.63 -10.02 28.65
C GLN A 129 13.61 -9.74 29.75
N SER A 130 12.54 -9.00 29.43
CA SER A 130 11.48 -8.65 30.38
C SER A 130 10.36 -9.69 30.51
N ILE A 131 10.35 -10.72 29.67
CA ILE A 131 9.31 -11.76 29.71
C ILE A 131 9.62 -12.73 30.85
N ASP A 132 8.88 -12.61 31.94
CA ASP A 132 8.77 -13.69 32.90
C ASP A 132 7.92 -14.82 32.30
N GLY A 133 8.53 -16.00 32.12
CA GLY A 133 7.90 -17.19 31.51
C GLY A 133 6.69 -17.76 32.26
N SER A 134 6.18 -17.06 33.27
CA SER A 134 5.02 -17.43 34.08
C SER A 134 3.71 -16.77 33.62
N SER A 135 3.75 -15.73 32.77
CA SER A 135 2.54 -15.05 32.30
C SER A 135 2.14 -15.44 30.87
N LEU A 136 0.85 -15.74 30.69
CA LEU A 136 0.26 -15.99 29.39
C LEU A 136 0.16 -14.67 28.62
N GLU A 137 1.07 -14.46 27.69
CA GLU A 137 1.10 -13.25 26.87
C GLU A 137 -0.16 -13.09 26.01
N HIS A 138 -0.53 -11.83 25.74
CA HIS A 138 -1.60 -11.50 24.81
C HIS A 138 -1.11 -11.67 23.36
N GLU A 139 -1.92 -12.30 22.51
CA GLU A 139 -1.56 -12.64 21.13
C GLU A 139 -1.13 -11.41 20.31
N GLU A 140 -1.74 -10.25 20.57
CA GLU A 140 -1.37 -8.96 19.97
C GLU A 140 0.06 -8.53 20.30
N ALA A 141 0.51 -8.77 21.54
CA ALA A 141 1.87 -8.44 21.96
C ALA A 141 2.90 -9.35 21.28
N ILE A 142 2.57 -10.64 21.10
CA ILE A 142 3.39 -11.59 20.33
C ILE A 142 3.54 -11.10 18.88
N TRP A 143 2.44 -10.73 18.22
CA TRP A 143 2.48 -10.24 16.85
C TRP A 143 3.26 -8.93 16.72
N ARG A 144 3.05 -7.98 17.63
CA ARG A 144 3.82 -6.72 17.67
C ARG A 144 5.31 -6.97 17.88
N ARG A 145 5.67 -7.98 18.67
CA ARG A 145 7.06 -8.40 18.85
C ARG A 145 7.63 -8.92 17.53
N TYR A 146 6.93 -9.83 16.82
CA TYR A 146 7.40 -10.31 15.52
C TYR A 146 7.56 -9.18 14.49
N ALA A 147 6.64 -8.21 14.48
CA ALA A 147 6.69 -7.05 13.59
C ALA A 147 7.94 -6.17 13.78
N LYS A 148 8.63 -6.25 14.94
CA LYS A 148 9.92 -5.56 15.14
C LYS A 148 11.05 -6.14 14.28
N LEU A 149 10.99 -7.43 13.99
CA LEU A 149 12.00 -8.11 13.16
C LEU A 149 11.56 -8.17 11.70
N THR A 150 10.28 -8.51 11.48
CA THR A 150 9.70 -8.67 10.14
C THR A 150 8.43 -7.83 10.04
N PRO A 151 8.52 -6.52 9.79
CA PRO A 151 7.37 -5.61 9.80
C PRO A 151 6.40 -5.83 8.63
N CYS A 152 6.82 -6.57 7.59
CA CYS A 152 6.00 -6.90 6.44
C CYS A 152 5.70 -8.40 6.42
N PHE A 153 4.41 -8.74 6.46
CA PHE A 153 3.92 -10.12 6.36
C PHE A 153 3.28 -10.33 5.00
N VAL A 154 3.75 -11.33 4.25
CA VAL A 154 3.25 -11.64 2.91
C VAL A 154 2.35 -12.86 2.96
N ALA A 155 1.14 -12.74 2.42
CA ALA A 155 0.14 -13.80 2.40
C ALA A 155 -0.74 -13.69 1.14
N THR A 156 -1.43 -14.77 0.79
CA THR A 156 -2.50 -14.69 -0.20
C THR A 156 -3.81 -14.27 0.48
N MET A 157 -4.76 -13.73 -0.27
CA MET A 157 -6.07 -13.30 0.27
C MET A 157 -6.80 -14.39 1.06
N LEU A 158 -6.66 -15.65 0.64
CA LEU A 158 -7.33 -16.78 1.27
C LEU A 158 -6.62 -17.26 2.54
N SER A 159 -5.28 -17.23 2.59
CA SER A 159 -4.53 -17.73 3.75
C SER A 159 -4.30 -16.65 4.82
N GLY A 160 -4.21 -15.38 4.41
CA GLY A 160 -3.88 -14.24 5.27
C GLY A 160 -4.72 -14.14 6.54
N PRO A 161 -6.06 -14.28 6.49
CA PRO A 161 -6.87 -14.13 7.70
C PRO A 161 -6.54 -15.13 8.80
N ASN A 162 -6.06 -16.33 8.45
CA ASN A 162 -5.74 -17.37 9.43
C ASN A 162 -4.55 -17.00 10.33
N PHE A 163 -3.65 -16.11 9.91
CA PHE A 163 -2.57 -15.61 10.76
C PHE A 163 -3.12 -14.81 11.95
N PHE A 164 -4.19 -14.07 11.73
CA PHE A 164 -4.77 -13.18 12.73
C PHE A 164 -5.97 -13.82 13.46
N ARG A 165 -6.15 -15.14 13.34
CA ARG A 165 -7.17 -15.88 14.09
C ARG A 165 -6.71 -16.07 15.53
N ARG A 166 -7.60 -15.80 16.50
CA ARG A 166 -7.24 -15.90 17.91
C ARG A 166 -7.10 -17.36 18.35
N LEU A 167 -6.00 -17.69 19.00
CA LEU A 167 -5.72 -19.05 19.48
C LEU A 167 -6.71 -19.49 20.56
N ARG A 168 -7.03 -18.60 21.52
CA ARG A 168 -7.94 -18.92 22.64
C ARG A 168 -9.43 -18.84 22.27
N LYS A 169 -9.75 -18.19 21.15
CA LYS A 169 -11.11 -17.95 20.66
C LYS A 169 -11.11 -18.07 19.13
N PRO A 170 -11.04 -19.31 18.58
CA PRO A 170 -10.84 -19.53 17.15
C PRO A 170 -11.98 -18.99 16.27
N GLU A 171 -13.13 -18.67 16.84
CA GLU A 171 -14.24 -17.97 16.19
C GLU A 171 -13.99 -16.46 15.99
N LYS A 172 -12.94 -15.91 16.59
CA LYS A 172 -12.58 -14.49 16.54
C LYS A 172 -11.25 -14.26 15.85
N TYR A 173 -11.14 -13.07 15.27
CA TYR A 173 -9.92 -12.58 14.62
C TYR A 173 -9.44 -11.30 15.32
N LEU A 174 -8.18 -10.94 15.08
CA LEU A 174 -7.59 -9.66 15.45
C LEU A 174 -8.05 -8.58 14.44
N TYR A 175 -9.34 -8.22 14.49
CA TYR A 175 -9.90 -7.16 13.66
C TYR A 175 -9.21 -5.81 13.94
N GLY A 176 -8.95 -5.04 12.87
CA GLY A 176 -8.25 -3.74 12.96
C GLY A 176 -6.85 -3.81 13.59
N PHE A 177 -6.19 -4.97 13.55
CA PHE A 177 -4.85 -5.13 14.13
C PHE A 177 -3.73 -4.73 13.17
N VAL A 178 -3.96 -4.88 11.87
CA VAL A 178 -2.97 -4.59 10.83
C VAL A 178 -2.97 -3.09 10.52
N ASP A 179 -1.83 -2.42 10.71
CA ASP A 179 -1.72 -0.97 10.52
C ASP A 179 -1.90 -0.51 9.06
N LEU A 180 -1.47 -1.36 8.11
CA LEU A 180 -1.55 -1.13 6.67
C LEU A 180 -1.62 -2.47 5.92
N LEU A 181 -2.71 -2.67 5.18
CA LEU A 181 -2.86 -3.76 4.22
C LEU A 181 -2.36 -3.30 2.84
N ILE A 182 -1.38 -4.01 2.27
CA ILE A 182 -0.94 -3.77 0.90
C ILE A 182 -1.50 -4.88 0.01
N ILE A 183 -2.23 -4.50 -1.03
CA ILE A 183 -2.79 -5.43 -2.01
C ILE A 183 -2.15 -5.16 -3.35
N ASP A 184 -1.39 -6.13 -3.85
CA ASP A 184 -0.85 -6.11 -5.21
C ASP A 184 -1.79 -6.88 -6.16
N GLU A 185 -1.74 -6.55 -7.45
CA GLU A 185 -2.60 -7.12 -8.49
C GLU A 185 -4.11 -7.06 -8.15
N ALA A 186 -4.54 -5.99 -7.49
CA ALA A 186 -5.91 -5.82 -7.01
C ALA A 186 -6.98 -5.81 -8.13
N GLY A 187 -6.56 -5.59 -9.38
CA GLY A 187 -7.42 -5.73 -10.56
C GLY A 187 -7.90 -7.17 -10.76
N GLN A 188 -7.14 -8.15 -10.27
CA GLN A 188 -7.37 -9.59 -10.40
C GLN A 188 -8.02 -10.23 -9.15
N VAL A 189 -8.30 -9.42 -8.11
CA VAL A 189 -8.90 -9.89 -6.85
C VAL A 189 -10.37 -9.49 -6.78
N THR A 190 -11.26 -10.44 -6.46
CA THR A 190 -12.68 -10.14 -6.27
C THR A 190 -12.94 -9.50 -4.89
N PRO A 191 -13.94 -8.62 -4.75
CA PRO A 191 -14.23 -7.94 -3.48
C PRO A 191 -14.48 -8.90 -2.31
N GLU A 192 -15.19 -10.01 -2.55
CA GLU A 192 -15.52 -10.99 -1.53
C GLU A 192 -14.30 -11.78 -1.02
N GLN A 193 -13.27 -11.95 -1.86
CA GLN A 193 -12.01 -12.57 -1.44
C GLN A 193 -11.19 -11.65 -0.54
N ALA A 194 -11.25 -10.34 -0.76
CA ALA A 194 -10.48 -9.36 0.01
C ALA A 194 -11.19 -8.90 1.29
N GLY A 195 -12.52 -9.02 1.36
CA GLY A 195 -13.33 -8.61 2.51
C GLY A 195 -12.77 -9.04 3.88
N PRO A 196 -12.39 -10.32 4.07
CA PRO A 196 -11.77 -10.77 5.32
C PRO A 196 -10.48 -10.03 5.67
N MET A 197 -9.63 -9.73 4.69
CA MET A 197 -8.38 -8.98 4.92
C MET A 197 -8.66 -7.51 5.26
N PHE A 198 -9.63 -6.88 4.60
CA PHE A 198 -10.04 -5.51 4.92
C PHE A 198 -10.57 -5.38 6.35
N ALA A 199 -11.25 -6.39 6.90
CA ALA A 199 -11.71 -6.36 8.29
C ALA A 199 -10.55 -6.41 9.31
N LEU A 200 -9.36 -6.87 8.91
CA LEU A 200 -8.20 -6.99 9.77
C LEU A 200 -7.33 -5.72 9.81
N ALA A 201 -7.56 -4.76 8.91
CA ALA A 201 -6.69 -3.61 8.73
C ALA A 201 -7.43 -2.28 8.78
N ASP A 202 -6.78 -1.25 9.34
CA ASP A 202 -7.36 0.10 9.44
C ASP A 202 -7.18 0.92 8.16
N ARG A 203 -6.15 0.61 7.38
CA ARG A 203 -5.79 1.30 6.13
C ARG A 203 -5.38 0.30 5.08
N ALA A 204 -5.60 0.65 3.81
CA ALA A 204 -5.17 -0.17 2.69
C ALA A 204 -4.47 0.66 1.62
N LEU A 205 -3.37 0.13 1.09
CA LEU A 205 -2.74 0.55 -0.16
C LEU A 205 -3.07 -0.50 -1.21
N VAL A 206 -3.81 -0.09 -2.23
CA VAL A 206 -4.29 -0.98 -3.29
C VAL A 206 -3.57 -0.64 -4.58
N VAL A 207 -2.88 -1.62 -5.14
CA VAL A 207 -2.11 -1.52 -6.38
C VAL A 207 -2.66 -2.54 -7.36
N GLY A 208 -2.91 -2.11 -8.59
CA GLY A 208 -3.43 -2.98 -9.63
C GLY A 208 -3.82 -2.18 -10.87
N ASP A 209 -4.25 -2.91 -11.89
CA ASP A 209 -4.62 -2.36 -13.18
C ASP A 209 -5.94 -2.97 -13.63
N THR A 210 -6.93 -2.13 -13.94
CA THR A 210 -8.25 -2.56 -14.40
C THR A 210 -8.30 -2.87 -15.89
N GLU A 211 -7.30 -2.43 -16.66
CA GLU A 211 -7.15 -2.72 -18.09
C GLU A 211 -6.47 -4.07 -18.35
N GLN A 212 -5.92 -4.69 -17.31
CA GLN A 212 -5.37 -6.05 -17.36
C GLN A 212 -6.46 -7.11 -17.11
N LEU A 213 -6.05 -8.36 -16.92
CA LEU A 213 -6.97 -9.47 -16.71
C LEU A 213 -7.90 -9.19 -15.52
N GLN A 214 -9.18 -9.42 -15.73
CA GLN A 214 -10.19 -9.34 -14.68
C GLN A 214 -10.13 -10.59 -13.80
N PRO A 215 -10.67 -10.53 -12.57
CA PRO A 215 -10.79 -11.72 -11.73
C PRO A 215 -11.66 -12.76 -12.43
N ILE A 216 -11.43 -14.05 -12.15
CA ILE A 216 -12.31 -15.12 -12.61
C ILE A 216 -13.42 -15.28 -11.56
N PRO A 217 -14.64 -14.78 -11.81
CA PRO A 217 -15.71 -14.81 -10.82
C PRO A 217 -16.19 -16.25 -10.60
N ARG A 218 -16.50 -16.58 -9.35
CA ARG A 218 -17.14 -17.87 -9.00
C ARG A 218 -18.65 -17.82 -9.09
N VAL A 219 -19.21 -16.62 -9.10
CA VAL A 219 -20.64 -16.35 -9.13
C VAL A 219 -20.97 -15.69 -10.47
N ASN A 220 -21.97 -16.21 -11.18
CA ASN A 220 -22.41 -15.58 -12.42
C ASN A 220 -23.37 -14.42 -12.12
N ARG A 221 -23.57 -13.52 -13.10
CA ARG A 221 -24.40 -12.33 -12.95
C ARG A 221 -25.83 -12.62 -12.43
N PRO A 222 -26.61 -13.57 -12.98
CA PRO A 222 -27.97 -13.83 -12.50
C PRO A 222 -28.02 -14.26 -11.03
N VAL A 223 -27.07 -15.08 -10.58
CA VAL A 223 -27.00 -15.51 -9.17
C VAL A 223 -26.59 -14.37 -8.26
N ASP A 224 -25.64 -13.54 -8.71
CA ASP A 224 -25.19 -12.35 -7.99
C ASP A 224 -26.34 -11.36 -7.77
N GLU A 225 -27.11 -11.04 -8.82
CA GLU A 225 -28.26 -10.16 -8.74
C GLU A 225 -29.32 -10.66 -7.75
N VAL A 226 -29.69 -11.95 -7.84
CA VAL A 226 -30.68 -12.55 -6.92
C VAL A 226 -30.18 -12.53 -5.48
N ASN A 227 -28.89 -12.81 -5.25
CA ASN A 227 -28.30 -12.74 -3.91
C ASN A 227 -28.34 -11.32 -3.35
N LEU A 228 -27.94 -10.32 -4.14
CA LEU A 228 -27.96 -8.92 -3.73
C LEU A 228 -29.37 -8.46 -3.35
N LYS A 229 -30.39 -8.85 -4.12
CA LYS A 229 -31.81 -8.58 -3.81
C LYS A 229 -32.27 -9.31 -2.54
N THR A 230 -31.95 -10.59 -2.43
CA THR A 230 -32.33 -11.43 -1.27
C THR A 230 -31.76 -10.89 0.04
N PHE A 231 -30.53 -10.37 0.02
CA PHE A 231 -29.87 -9.81 1.20
C PHE A 231 -30.07 -8.29 1.38
N GLY A 232 -30.92 -7.67 0.55
CA GLY A 232 -31.27 -6.24 0.67
C GLY A 232 -30.13 -5.27 0.33
N LEU A 233 -29.14 -5.72 -0.44
CA LEU A 233 -28.03 -4.89 -0.95
C LEU A 233 -28.37 -4.21 -2.29
N LEU A 234 -29.41 -4.70 -2.96
CA LEU A 234 -30.01 -4.13 -4.16
C LEU A 234 -31.53 -4.20 -4.01
N SER A 235 -32.24 -3.11 -4.24
CA SER A 235 -33.71 -3.15 -4.26
C SER A 235 -34.25 -3.81 -5.53
N GLU A 236 -35.53 -4.24 -5.51
CA GLU A 236 -36.18 -4.85 -6.69
C GLU A 236 -36.24 -3.90 -7.90
N GLU A 237 -36.29 -2.59 -7.65
CA GLU A 237 -36.37 -1.54 -8.67
C GLU A 237 -34.99 -1.08 -9.16
N GLU A 238 -33.92 -1.42 -8.44
CA GLU A 238 -32.57 -0.98 -8.80
C GLU A 238 -31.93 -1.86 -9.87
N ASP A 239 -31.25 -1.18 -10.79
CA ASP A 239 -30.52 -1.82 -11.88
C ASP A 239 -29.20 -2.42 -11.38
N PHE A 240 -29.05 -3.72 -11.58
CA PHE A 240 -27.82 -4.46 -11.32
C PHE A 240 -26.60 -3.81 -11.99
N ASP A 241 -26.75 -3.29 -13.21
CA ASP A 241 -25.63 -2.68 -13.95
C ASP A 241 -25.07 -1.47 -13.21
N ARG A 242 -25.92 -0.69 -12.54
CA ARG A 242 -25.50 0.42 -11.69
C ARG A 242 -24.74 -0.06 -10.46
N PHE A 243 -25.16 -1.17 -9.86
CA PHE A 243 -24.43 -1.78 -8.74
C PHE A 243 -23.07 -2.33 -9.18
N SER A 244 -22.99 -3.01 -10.33
CA SER A 244 -21.73 -3.51 -10.89
C SER A 244 -20.69 -2.42 -11.11
N GLN A 245 -21.10 -1.21 -11.49
CA GLN A 245 -20.20 -0.04 -11.64
C GLN A 245 -19.56 0.40 -10.32
N SER A 246 -20.08 -0.04 -9.17
CA SER A 246 -19.44 0.23 -7.87
C SER A 246 -18.16 -0.58 -7.64
N GLY A 247 -17.95 -1.64 -8.43
CA GLY A 247 -16.87 -2.60 -8.25
C GLY A 247 -17.14 -3.68 -7.21
N TRP A 248 -18.26 -3.63 -6.47
CA TRP A 248 -18.58 -4.55 -5.37
C TRP A 248 -19.23 -5.87 -5.79
N ALA A 249 -19.73 -5.98 -7.03
CA ALA A 249 -20.41 -7.17 -7.52
C ALA A 249 -19.45 -8.39 -7.56
N ALA A 250 -19.90 -9.55 -7.09
CA ALA A 250 -19.09 -10.78 -7.08
C ALA A 250 -18.88 -11.36 -8.49
N SER A 251 -19.73 -10.97 -9.45
CA SER A 251 -19.71 -11.49 -10.82
C SER A 251 -18.81 -10.71 -11.79
N ASN A 252 -18.46 -9.45 -11.51
CA ASN A 252 -17.63 -8.61 -12.41
C ASN A 252 -16.85 -7.48 -11.70
N GLY A 253 -16.92 -7.42 -10.37
CA GLY A 253 -16.21 -6.46 -9.54
C GLY A 253 -14.74 -6.83 -9.34
N SER A 254 -13.96 -5.86 -8.87
CA SER A 254 -12.59 -6.09 -8.41
C SER A 254 -12.23 -5.13 -7.30
N VAL A 255 -11.27 -5.51 -6.47
CA VAL A 255 -10.76 -4.68 -5.37
C VAL A 255 -10.23 -3.35 -5.90
N MET A 256 -9.59 -3.34 -7.07
CA MET A 256 -9.10 -2.10 -7.68
C MET A 256 -10.23 -1.13 -8.03
N LYS A 257 -11.33 -1.61 -8.62
CA LYS A 257 -12.50 -0.76 -8.94
C LYS A 257 -13.12 -0.16 -7.68
N VAL A 258 -13.23 -0.96 -6.61
CA VAL A 258 -13.70 -0.49 -5.31
C VAL A 258 -12.76 0.60 -4.77
N ALA A 259 -11.45 0.35 -4.77
CA ALA A 259 -10.44 1.29 -4.27
C ALA A 259 -10.44 2.61 -5.04
N GLN A 260 -10.50 2.58 -6.38
CA GLN A 260 -10.61 3.76 -7.22
C GLN A 260 -11.83 4.61 -6.84
N ARG A 261 -12.97 3.98 -6.56
CA ARG A 261 -14.20 4.70 -6.20
C ARG A 261 -14.14 5.35 -4.81
N ILE A 262 -13.55 4.68 -3.82
CA ILE A 262 -13.57 5.13 -2.42
C ILE A 262 -12.33 5.94 -2.02
N SER A 263 -11.24 5.85 -2.78
CA SER A 263 -10.00 6.52 -2.43
C SER A 263 -10.18 8.02 -2.37
N GLN A 264 -9.79 8.62 -1.25
CA GLN A 264 -9.75 10.07 -1.07
C GLN A 264 -8.58 10.71 -1.82
N PHE A 265 -7.58 9.90 -2.17
CA PHE A 265 -6.42 10.31 -2.94
C PHE A 265 -6.64 9.92 -4.39
N GLY A 266 -6.55 10.88 -5.28
CA GLY A 266 -6.55 10.60 -6.71
C GLY A 266 -6.28 11.83 -7.54
N ASN A 267 -5.92 11.60 -8.79
CA ASN A 267 -5.86 12.67 -9.78
C ASN A 267 -7.29 12.93 -10.30
N PRO A 268 -7.78 14.18 -10.30
CA PRO A 268 -9.10 14.54 -10.84
C PRO A 268 -9.33 14.09 -12.28
N ASP A 269 -8.26 13.97 -13.07
CA ASP A 269 -8.32 13.59 -14.48
C ASP A 269 -8.51 12.06 -14.68
N TYR A 270 -8.45 11.27 -13.61
CA TYR A 270 -8.54 9.82 -13.65
C TYR A 270 -9.67 9.27 -12.77
N LEU A 271 -10.09 8.04 -13.08
CA LEU A 271 -11.02 7.24 -12.26
C LEU A 271 -10.34 6.84 -10.94
N GLY A 272 -10.19 7.80 -10.01
CA GLY A 272 -9.71 7.60 -8.64
C GLY A 272 -8.31 6.99 -8.48
N GLY A 273 -7.62 7.34 -7.40
CA GLY A 273 -6.22 6.90 -7.22
C GLY A 273 -5.23 7.58 -8.17
N MET A 274 -4.02 7.02 -8.25
CA MET A 274 -2.90 7.59 -8.99
C MET A 274 -2.42 6.61 -10.06
N LEU A 275 -2.36 7.06 -11.32
CA LEU A 275 -1.76 6.31 -12.41
C LEU A 275 -0.25 6.54 -12.44
N LEU A 276 0.54 5.47 -12.39
CA LEU A 276 1.97 5.54 -12.68
C LEU A 276 2.16 5.53 -14.20
N THR A 277 2.65 6.65 -14.74
CA THR A 277 2.72 6.85 -16.20
C THR A 277 3.99 6.30 -16.82
N GLU A 278 5.09 6.25 -16.07
CA GLU A 278 6.38 5.86 -16.62
C GLU A 278 6.52 4.35 -16.81
N HIS A 279 6.77 3.91 -18.04
CA HIS A 279 6.90 2.50 -18.39
C HIS A 279 8.35 2.10 -18.64
N TYR A 280 8.88 1.19 -17.82
CA TYR A 280 10.30 0.81 -17.83
C TYR A 280 10.60 -0.57 -18.46
N ARG A 281 9.59 -1.39 -18.76
CA ARG A 281 9.79 -2.80 -19.18
C ARG A 281 10.03 -2.93 -20.67
N CYS A 282 9.05 -2.52 -21.47
CA CYS A 282 9.01 -2.66 -22.92
C CYS A 282 9.63 -1.43 -23.60
N VAL A 283 10.23 -1.66 -24.76
CA VAL A 283 10.59 -0.59 -25.70
C VAL A 283 9.34 0.06 -26.27
N GLU A 284 9.47 1.30 -26.73
CA GLU A 284 8.40 2.12 -27.28
C GLU A 284 7.51 1.38 -28.28
N ASP A 285 8.10 0.69 -29.26
CA ASP A 285 7.35 -0.05 -30.29
C ASP A 285 6.37 -1.09 -29.76
N ILE A 286 6.69 -1.70 -28.61
CA ILE A 286 5.83 -2.74 -28.01
C ILE A 286 4.77 -2.08 -27.14
N ILE A 287 5.18 -1.16 -26.26
CA ILE A 287 4.24 -0.56 -25.30
C ILE A 287 3.25 0.38 -25.97
N GLN A 288 3.61 1.03 -27.08
CA GLN A 288 2.73 2.00 -27.74
C GLN A 288 1.40 1.37 -28.18
N TYR A 289 1.44 0.12 -28.67
CA TYR A 289 0.22 -0.63 -29.01
C TYR A 289 -0.75 -0.73 -27.82
N CYS A 290 -0.26 -1.11 -26.64
CA CYS A 290 -1.09 -1.16 -25.44
C CYS A 290 -1.49 0.24 -24.96
N ASN A 291 -0.60 1.22 -25.09
CA ASN A 291 -0.83 2.60 -24.68
C ASN A 291 -1.99 3.23 -25.45
N ASP A 292 -2.04 3.02 -26.76
CA ASP A 292 -3.10 3.54 -27.62
C ASP A 292 -4.45 2.86 -27.35
N LEU A 293 -4.45 1.55 -27.15
CA LEU A 293 -5.69 0.77 -26.97
C LEU A 293 -6.29 0.87 -25.57
N CYS A 294 -5.46 0.83 -24.52
CA CYS A 294 -5.91 0.68 -23.14
C CYS A 294 -5.70 1.94 -22.31
N TYR A 295 -4.62 2.69 -22.54
CA TYR A 295 -4.19 3.76 -21.65
C TYR A 295 -4.34 5.17 -22.25
N GLN A 296 -4.89 5.29 -23.46
CA GLN A 296 -5.16 6.57 -24.14
C GLN A 296 -3.91 7.46 -24.26
N GLY A 297 -2.76 6.86 -24.54
CA GLY A 297 -1.49 7.57 -24.71
C GLY A 297 -0.86 8.09 -23.41
N ARG A 298 -1.38 7.73 -22.23
CA ARG A 298 -0.92 8.25 -20.93
C ARG A 298 0.40 7.64 -20.46
N LEU A 299 0.78 6.46 -20.95
CA LEU A 299 2.04 5.85 -20.58
C LEU A 299 3.20 6.54 -21.30
N VAL A 300 4.30 6.75 -20.58
CA VAL A 300 5.54 7.36 -21.07
C VAL A 300 6.62 6.27 -21.13
N PRO A 301 6.98 5.77 -22.32
CA PRO A 301 8.04 4.79 -22.47
C PRO A 301 9.39 5.37 -22.01
N ARG A 302 10.04 4.69 -21.06
CA ARG A 302 11.38 5.05 -20.56
C ARG A 302 12.49 4.23 -21.19
N ARG A 303 12.15 3.06 -21.75
CA ARG A 303 13.07 2.24 -22.53
C ARG A 303 13.02 2.65 -24.00
N LYS A 304 14.11 3.25 -24.48
CA LYS A 304 14.24 3.63 -25.89
C LYS A 304 14.37 2.40 -26.76
N ASN A 305 13.87 2.53 -27.98
CA ASN A 305 14.17 1.63 -29.07
C ASN A 305 15.69 1.53 -29.30
N PRO A 306 16.22 0.32 -29.62
CA PRO A 306 17.60 0.18 -30.06
C PRO A 306 17.88 1.08 -31.27
N VAL A 307 19.13 1.53 -31.39
CA VAL A 307 19.60 2.24 -32.58
C VAL A 307 19.57 1.27 -33.77
N PRO A 308 19.10 1.68 -34.95
CA PRO A 308 19.13 0.82 -36.14
C PRO A 308 20.54 0.26 -36.40
N GLY A 309 20.65 -1.07 -36.49
CA GLY A 309 21.92 -1.80 -36.65
C GLY A 309 22.53 -2.30 -35.33
N GLU A 310 21.98 -1.91 -34.17
CA GLU A 310 22.39 -2.39 -32.84
C GLU A 310 21.35 -3.35 -32.22
N GLU A 311 20.40 -3.86 -33.01
CA GLU A 311 19.42 -4.82 -32.54
C GLU A 311 20.08 -6.15 -32.15
N ILE A 312 19.75 -6.65 -30.96
CA ILE A 312 20.22 -7.96 -30.47
C ILE A 312 19.70 -9.10 -31.38
N TYR A 313 18.52 -8.90 -31.97
CA TYR A 313 17.84 -9.85 -32.85
C TYR A 313 17.45 -9.16 -34.16
N GLY A 314 18.44 -8.77 -34.97
CA GLY A 314 18.27 -7.93 -36.16
C GLY A 314 17.31 -8.48 -37.23
N ASP A 315 17.04 -9.79 -37.23
CA ASP A 315 16.12 -10.43 -38.17
C ASP A 315 14.65 -10.35 -37.74
N LEU A 316 14.36 -9.87 -36.53
CA LEU A 316 13.01 -9.84 -35.97
C LEU A 316 12.50 -8.42 -35.76
N PRO A 317 11.26 -8.12 -36.18
CA PRO A 317 10.61 -6.91 -35.73
C PRO A 317 10.35 -6.99 -34.21
N ARG A 318 10.38 -5.85 -33.54
CA ARG A 318 10.11 -5.73 -32.09
C ARG A 318 8.69 -6.20 -31.72
N LEU A 319 7.76 -6.02 -32.65
CA LEU A 319 6.40 -6.55 -32.61
C LEU A 319 6.09 -7.11 -34.01
N GLY A 320 5.69 -8.39 -34.08
CA GLY A 320 5.44 -9.07 -35.34
C GLY A 320 4.26 -10.05 -35.25
N TYR A 321 3.68 -10.35 -36.41
CA TYR A 321 2.59 -11.30 -36.55
C TYR A 321 2.93 -12.28 -37.67
N LEU A 322 2.74 -13.58 -37.41
CA LEU A 322 2.87 -14.64 -38.40
C LEU A 322 1.53 -15.37 -38.51
N HIS A 323 0.95 -15.36 -39.71
CA HIS A 323 -0.22 -16.18 -39.99
C HIS A 323 0.21 -17.63 -40.19
N VAL A 324 -0.30 -18.54 -39.35
CA VAL A 324 -0.08 -19.98 -39.48
C VAL A 324 -1.42 -20.63 -39.80
N GLU A 325 -1.56 -21.13 -41.03
CA GLU A 325 -2.75 -21.87 -41.43
C GLU A 325 -2.86 -23.16 -40.61
N GLY A 326 -3.98 -23.34 -39.92
CA GLY A 326 -4.24 -24.50 -39.07
C GLY A 326 -5.68 -24.52 -38.59
N ARG A 327 -6.05 -25.62 -37.94
CA ARG A 327 -7.38 -25.80 -37.37
C ARG A 327 -7.26 -26.00 -35.87
N ALA A 328 -8.06 -25.25 -35.12
CA ALA A 328 -8.21 -25.46 -33.70
C ALA A 328 -9.07 -26.69 -33.42
N GLU A 329 -8.61 -27.54 -32.51
CA GLU A 329 -9.27 -28.77 -32.09
C GLU A 329 -9.59 -28.70 -30.59
N SER A 330 -10.80 -29.11 -30.22
CA SER A 330 -11.25 -29.13 -28.82
C SER A 330 -10.90 -30.47 -28.19
N THR A 331 -10.04 -30.44 -27.18
CA THR A 331 -9.53 -31.62 -26.49
C THR A 331 -9.67 -31.46 -24.98
N GLY A 332 -10.57 -32.22 -24.36
CA GLY A 332 -10.73 -32.25 -22.89
C GLY A 332 -11.09 -30.89 -22.28
N GLY A 333 -11.97 -30.12 -22.93
CA GLY A 333 -12.44 -28.81 -22.45
C GLY A 333 -11.46 -27.65 -22.67
N SER A 334 -10.43 -27.84 -23.50
CA SER A 334 -9.50 -26.80 -23.92
C SER A 334 -9.24 -26.94 -25.42
N TRP A 335 -8.40 -26.06 -25.98
CA TRP A 335 -8.12 -26.02 -27.41
C TRP A 335 -6.65 -26.23 -27.70
N GLU A 336 -6.35 -26.89 -28.81
CA GLU A 336 -5.00 -27.04 -29.36
C GLU A 336 -5.00 -26.87 -30.88
N ASN A 337 -3.87 -26.43 -31.43
CA ASN A 337 -3.62 -26.29 -32.86
C ASN A 337 -2.22 -26.85 -33.15
N HIS A 338 -2.19 -28.01 -33.81
CA HIS A 338 -0.97 -28.74 -34.13
C HIS A 338 -0.04 -27.99 -35.08
N ASN A 339 -0.57 -27.28 -36.07
CA ASN A 339 0.25 -26.54 -37.02
C ASN A 339 0.97 -25.39 -36.33
N GLU A 340 0.24 -24.58 -35.53
CA GLU A 340 0.86 -23.52 -34.72
C GLU A 340 1.94 -24.08 -33.78
N ALA A 341 1.63 -25.17 -33.07
CA ALA A 341 2.59 -25.75 -32.14
C ALA A 341 3.85 -26.27 -32.85
N ALA A 342 3.69 -26.91 -34.02
CA ALA A 342 4.82 -27.40 -34.82
C ALA A 342 5.67 -26.26 -35.35
N THR A 343 5.04 -25.21 -35.89
CA THR A 343 5.72 -24.01 -36.40
C THR A 343 6.50 -23.30 -35.29
N ILE A 344 5.91 -23.10 -34.11
CA ILE A 344 6.59 -22.50 -32.96
C ILE A 344 7.80 -23.33 -32.54
N ALA A 345 7.63 -24.65 -32.38
CA ALA A 345 8.71 -25.53 -31.96
C ALA A 345 9.86 -25.59 -32.98
N TRP A 346 9.51 -25.67 -34.26
CA TRP A 346 10.47 -25.64 -35.37
C TRP A 346 11.25 -24.31 -35.41
N TRP A 347 10.55 -23.18 -35.29
CA TRP A 347 11.16 -21.87 -35.36
C TRP A 347 12.13 -21.65 -34.20
N ILE A 348 11.71 -21.99 -32.98
CA ILE A 348 12.57 -21.92 -31.79
C ILE A 348 13.79 -22.82 -31.95
N HIS A 349 13.61 -24.07 -32.40
CA HIS A 349 14.72 -24.99 -32.59
C HIS A 349 15.74 -24.46 -33.62
N ARG A 350 15.26 -23.85 -34.70
CA ARG A 350 16.10 -23.28 -35.77
C ARG A 350 16.89 -22.05 -35.32
N MET A 351 16.28 -21.19 -34.49
CA MET A 351 16.85 -19.89 -34.13
C MET A 351 17.58 -19.89 -32.77
N LYS A 352 17.50 -20.97 -31.98
CA LYS A 352 18.04 -21.02 -30.61
C LYS A 352 19.50 -20.59 -30.51
N ASP A 353 20.36 -21.01 -31.44
CA ASP A 353 21.80 -20.75 -31.36
C ASP A 353 22.11 -19.27 -31.66
N GLU A 354 21.37 -18.68 -32.60
CA GLU A 354 21.46 -17.26 -32.95
C GLU A 354 20.97 -16.38 -31.79
N TRP A 355 19.80 -16.69 -31.23
CA TRP A 355 19.22 -15.90 -30.13
C TRP A 355 20.02 -16.02 -28.84
N THR A 356 20.58 -17.19 -28.55
CA THR A 356 21.41 -17.38 -27.35
C THR A 356 22.82 -16.80 -27.51
N GLN A 357 23.27 -16.52 -28.74
CA GLN A 357 24.62 -16.05 -29.06
C GLN A 357 25.72 -16.93 -28.43
N GLY A 358 25.41 -18.22 -28.18
CA GLY A 358 26.31 -19.19 -27.58
C GLY A 358 26.66 -18.99 -26.08
N ASN A 359 26.13 -17.96 -25.41
CA ASN A 359 26.49 -17.63 -24.03
C ASN A 359 25.30 -17.54 -23.05
N ARG A 360 24.07 -17.58 -23.56
CA ARG A 360 22.84 -17.56 -22.74
C ARG A 360 22.09 -18.88 -22.83
N ARG A 361 21.32 -19.22 -21.80
CA ARG A 361 20.37 -20.33 -21.88
C ARG A 361 19.13 -19.86 -22.61
N LEU A 362 18.52 -20.72 -23.44
CA LEU A 362 17.33 -20.35 -24.22
C LEU A 362 16.16 -19.90 -23.33
N GLU A 363 16.02 -20.52 -22.16
CA GLU A 363 15.02 -20.18 -21.14
C GLU A 363 15.19 -18.79 -20.51
N ASP A 364 16.40 -18.22 -20.58
CA ASP A 364 16.67 -16.85 -20.13
C ASP A 364 16.37 -15.81 -21.23
N VAL A 365 16.09 -16.27 -22.47
CA VAL A 365 15.91 -15.43 -23.65
C VAL A 365 14.46 -15.41 -24.12
N ILE A 366 13.72 -16.52 -24.00
CA ILE A 366 12.39 -16.69 -24.62
C ILE A 366 11.37 -17.25 -23.65
N ALA A 367 10.19 -16.64 -23.65
CA ALA A 367 8.99 -17.18 -23.04
C ALA A 367 7.92 -17.42 -24.13
N VAL A 368 7.31 -18.61 -24.12
CA VAL A 368 6.16 -18.93 -24.98
C VAL A 368 4.91 -18.95 -24.12
N VAL A 369 3.92 -18.15 -24.50
CA VAL A 369 2.65 -18.03 -23.78
C VAL A 369 1.49 -18.48 -24.67
N SER A 370 0.50 -19.13 -24.06
CA SER A 370 -0.74 -19.54 -24.72
C SER A 370 -1.91 -19.42 -23.75
N PRO A 371 -3.08 -18.91 -24.16
CA PRO A 371 -4.26 -18.86 -23.31
C PRO A 371 -4.86 -20.25 -23.03
N PHE A 372 -4.48 -21.27 -23.81
CA PHE A 372 -4.99 -22.64 -23.66
C PHE A 372 -3.93 -23.59 -23.11
N ARG A 373 -4.26 -24.27 -22.00
CA ARG A 373 -3.39 -25.25 -21.35
C ARG A 373 -3.00 -26.38 -22.30
N LYS A 374 -3.93 -26.92 -23.10
CA LYS A 374 -3.64 -28.01 -24.04
C LYS A 374 -2.67 -27.59 -25.13
N GLN A 375 -2.82 -26.37 -25.66
CA GLN A 375 -1.86 -25.82 -26.61
C GLN A 375 -0.46 -25.62 -26.00
N ALA A 376 -0.36 -25.13 -24.75
CA ALA A 376 0.93 -25.01 -24.06
C ALA A 376 1.60 -26.39 -23.85
N ASP A 377 0.83 -27.40 -23.46
CA ASP A 377 1.31 -28.77 -23.31
C ASP A 377 1.70 -29.40 -24.66
N LEU A 378 1.00 -29.06 -25.75
CA LEU A 378 1.34 -29.50 -27.10
C LEU A 378 2.65 -28.89 -27.60
N ILE A 379 2.83 -27.57 -27.46
CA ILE A 379 4.08 -26.87 -27.79
C ILE A 379 5.24 -27.49 -27.01
N ARG A 380 5.06 -27.75 -25.70
CA ARG A 380 6.10 -28.39 -24.87
C ARG A 380 6.47 -29.78 -25.40
N ARG A 381 5.48 -30.61 -25.78
CA ARG A 381 5.71 -31.93 -26.36
C ARG A 381 6.54 -31.84 -27.65
N TYR A 382 6.24 -30.89 -28.53
CA TYR A 382 6.95 -30.72 -29.80
C TYR A 382 8.37 -30.17 -29.61
N LEU A 383 8.57 -29.21 -28.70
CA LEU A 383 9.90 -28.74 -28.32
C LEU A 383 10.78 -29.88 -27.76
N GLN A 384 10.21 -30.78 -26.97
CA GLN A 384 10.93 -31.95 -26.45
C GLN A 384 11.24 -32.98 -27.54
N ALA A 385 10.33 -33.20 -28.48
CA ALA A 385 10.54 -34.14 -29.59
C ALA A 385 11.65 -33.65 -30.54
N ILE A 386 11.61 -32.38 -30.94
CA ILE A 386 12.59 -31.81 -31.87
C ILE A 386 13.98 -31.67 -31.25
N SER A 387 14.09 -31.57 -29.92
CA SER A 387 15.39 -31.52 -29.22
C SER A 387 16.08 -32.87 -29.11
N LYS A 388 15.39 -33.99 -29.40
CA LYS A 388 15.95 -35.34 -29.44
C LYS A 388 16.46 -35.74 -30.82
N THR A 389 16.18 -34.92 -31.83
CA THR A 389 16.63 -35.09 -33.22
C THR A 389 17.85 -34.21 -33.41
#